data_AF-A0A6P0XXU6-F1
#
_entry.id   AF-A0A6P0XXU6-F1
#
_cell.length_a   1.000
_cell.length_b   1.000
_cell.length_c   1.000
_cell.angle_alpha   90.00
_cell.angle_beta   90.00
_cell.angle_gamma   90.00
#
_symmetry.space_group_name_H-M   'P 1'
#
loop_
_entity.id
_entity.type
_entity.pdbx_description
1 polymer ?
#
loop_
_entity_poly.entity_id
_entity_poly.type
_entity_poly.pdbx_seq_one_letter_code
_entity_poly.pdbx_strand_id
1 'polypeptide(L)'
;ELNQKLYDQIDQSWRQTPTWYEDLVFQVKVNGDGAIAKLEPMNEPAQYYNQQTPLPKLLNTANSEVTSQRQSFAIFRVVMTPAGVLEVSPWSGWLNKESAVSDQ
;
A
#
# COMPACT_ATOMS: atom_id res chain seq x y z
N GLU A 1 -8.94 -3.51 11.00
CA GLU A 1 -8.71 -4.84 10.35
C GLU A 1 -7.93 -4.75 9.05
N LEU A 2 -8.36 -3.96 8.05
CA LEU A 2 -7.66 -3.89 6.75
C LEU A 2 -6.17 -3.48 6.85
N ASN A 3 -5.84 -2.59 7.79
CA ASN A 3 -4.45 -2.21 8.07
C ASN A 3 -3.58 -3.42 8.46
N GLN A 4 -4.05 -4.21 9.45
CA GLN A 4 -3.36 -5.41 9.91
C GLN A 4 -3.26 -6.47 8.81
N LYS A 5 -4.36 -6.70 8.06
CA LYS A 5 -4.33 -7.64 6.93
C LYS A 5 -3.31 -7.26 5.87
N LEU A 6 -3.18 -5.97 5.56
CA LEU A 6 -2.18 -5.49 4.60
C LEU A 6 -0.77 -5.70 5.17
N TYR A 7 -0.55 -5.36 6.44
CA TYR A 7 0.72 -5.60 7.13
C TYR A 7 1.14 -7.07 7.03
N ASP A 8 0.28 -7.99 7.46
CA ASP A 8 0.58 -9.43 7.51
C ASP A 8 0.91 -9.99 6.12
N GLN A 9 0.19 -9.55 5.08
CA GLN A 9 0.44 -9.99 3.69
C GLN A 9 1.81 -9.54 3.18
N ILE A 10 2.19 -8.29 3.46
CA ILE A 10 3.48 -7.74 3.05
C ILE A 10 4.60 -8.42 3.84
N ASP A 11 4.46 -8.53 5.15
CA ASP A 11 5.45 -9.15 6.05
C ASP A 11 5.73 -10.61 5.67
N GLN A 12 4.69 -11.42 5.47
CA GLN A 12 4.84 -12.82 5.03
C GLN A 12 5.55 -12.99 3.68
N SER A 13 5.42 -11.97 2.82
CA SER A 13 6.03 -11.94 1.48
C SER A 13 7.42 -11.32 1.47
N TRP A 14 7.75 -10.47 2.45
CA TRP A 14 9.01 -9.75 2.53
C TRP A 14 10.09 -10.60 3.22
N ARG A 15 10.66 -11.54 2.46
CA ARG A 15 11.67 -12.49 2.97
C ARG A 15 13.11 -12.10 2.65
N GLN A 16 13.30 -10.95 2.01
CA GLN A 16 14.60 -10.51 1.49
C GLN A 16 15.13 -9.36 2.33
N THR A 17 16.43 -9.39 2.60
CA THR A 17 17.15 -8.28 3.22
C THR A 17 17.12 -7.07 2.28
N PRO A 18 16.80 -5.87 2.77
CA PRO A 18 16.86 -4.64 1.98
C PRO A 18 18.21 -4.44 1.29
N THR A 19 18.17 -4.04 0.03
CA THR A 19 19.33 -3.63 -0.79
C THR A 19 19.46 -2.12 -0.93
N TRP A 20 18.47 -1.38 -0.41
CA TRP A 20 18.36 0.07 -0.47
C TRP A 20 18.84 0.71 0.83
N TYR A 21 19.11 2.02 0.78
CA TYR A 21 19.68 2.79 1.90
C TYR A 21 18.73 3.85 2.47
N GLU A 22 17.56 4.03 1.85
CA GLU A 22 16.55 5.01 2.21
C GLU A 22 15.18 4.35 2.26
N ASP A 23 14.26 4.89 3.08
CA ASP A 23 12.92 4.35 3.22
C ASP A 23 12.18 4.34 1.89
N LEU A 24 11.55 3.21 1.56
CA LEU A 24 10.64 3.13 0.42
C LEU A 24 9.24 3.47 0.90
N VAL A 25 8.67 4.57 0.42
CA VAL A 25 7.33 5.01 0.80
C VAL A 25 6.35 4.74 -0.35
N PHE A 26 5.29 4.01 -0.06
CA PHE A 26 4.24 3.69 -1.01
C PHE A 26 2.87 4.15 -0.50
N GLN A 27 2.03 4.59 -1.42
CA GLN A 27 0.59 4.67 -1.22
C GLN A 27 -0.04 3.40 -1.80
N VAL A 28 -0.80 2.69 -0.96
CA VAL A 28 -1.41 1.41 -1.32
C VAL A 28 -2.92 1.53 -1.15
N LYS A 29 -3.64 1.30 -2.25
CA LYS A 29 -5.10 1.22 -2.24
C LYS A 29 -5.51 -0.24 -2.10
N VAL A 30 -6.35 -0.53 -1.11
CA VAL A 30 -6.79 -1.88 -0.74
C VAL A 30 -8.31 -1.96 -0.84
N ASN A 31 -8.85 -3.07 -1.33
CA ASN A 31 -10.29 -3.30 -1.40
C ASN A 31 -10.86 -3.82 -0.06
N GLY A 32 -12.18 -4.00 0.02
CA GLY A 32 -12.86 -4.52 1.22
C GLY A 32 -12.38 -5.89 1.72
N ASP A 33 -11.75 -6.69 0.86
CA ASP A 33 -11.23 -8.03 1.19
C ASP A 33 -9.82 -7.98 1.79
N GLY A 34 -9.11 -6.86 1.63
CA GLY A 34 -7.71 -6.71 2.04
C GLY A 34 -6.70 -6.89 0.91
N ALA A 35 -7.16 -7.05 -0.35
CA ALA A 35 -6.29 -7.23 -1.50
C ALA A 35 -5.83 -5.87 -2.08
N ILE A 36 -4.58 -5.82 -2.56
CA ILE A 36 -4.01 -4.60 -3.14
C ILE A 36 -4.64 -4.35 -4.51
N ALA A 37 -5.33 -3.21 -4.67
CA ALA A 37 -5.97 -2.79 -5.90
C ALA A 37 -5.12 -1.77 -6.69
N LYS A 38 -4.31 -0.96 -6.00
CA LYS A 38 -3.37 -0.01 -6.63
C LYS A 38 -2.14 0.19 -5.73
N LEU A 39 -0.98 0.34 -6.36
CA LEU A 39 0.30 0.65 -5.73
C LEU A 39 0.90 1.88 -6.40
N GLU A 40 1.33 2.86 -5.61
CA GLU A 40 1.96 4.08 -6.10
C GLU A 40 3.21 4.42 -5.26
N PRO A 41 4.40 4.52 -5.86
CA PRO A 41 5.60 4.98 -5.17
C PRO A 41 5.53 6.49 -4.85
N MET A 42 5.84 6.88 -3.62
CA MET A 42 5.71 8.27 -3.13
C MET A 42 7.05 9.02 -3.03
N ASN A 43 8.18 8.34 -3.21
CA ASN A 43 9.51 8.94 -3.25
C ASN A 43 10.41 8.25 -4.28
N GLU A 44 11.52 8.89 -4.65
CA GLU A 44 12.45 8.38 -5.69
C GLU A 44 13.02 6.99 -5.37
N PRO A 45 13.46 6.67 -4.13
CA PRO A 45 13.87 5.32 -3.77
C PRO A 45 12.76 4.29 -4.04
N ALA A 46 11.52 4.56 -3.65
CA ALA A 46 10.41 3.65 -3.91
C ALA A 46 10.17 3.41 -5.40
N GLN A 47 10.34 4.44 -6.25
CA GLN A 47 10.25 4.26 -7.71
C GLN A 47 11.34 3.34 -8.24
N TYR A 48 12.58 3.55 -7.78
CA TYR A 48 13.75 2.81 -8.23
C TYR A 48 13.74 1.34 -7.75
N TYR A 49 13.43 1.11 -6.48
CA TYR A 49 13.48 -0.20 -5.84
C TYR A 49 12.14 -0.96 -5.86
N ASN A 50 11.06 -0.40 -6.43
CA ASN A 50 9.72 -1.01 -6.45
C ASN A 50 9.74 -2.49 -6.83
N GLN A 51 10.48 -2.84 -7.89
CA GLN A 51 10.55 -4.20 -8.43
C GLN A 51 11.29 -5.19 -7.53
N GLN A 52 12.01 -4.70 -6.52
CA GLN A 52 12.70 -5.52 -5.51
C GLN A 52 11.84 -5.72 -4.25
N THR A 53 10.69 -5.07 -4.16
CA THR A 53 9.72 -5.27 -3.08
C THR A 53 8.75 -6.40 -3.43
N PRO A 54 8.06 -7.02 -2.45
CA PRO A 54 7.01 -7.98 -2.73
C PRO A 54 5.71 -7.34 -3.28
N LEU A 55 5.59 -6.00 -3.25
CA LEU A 55 4.34 -5.28 -3.53
C LEU A 55 3.82 -5.49 -4.97
N PRO A 56 4.65 -5.45 -6.03
CA PRO A 56 4.17 -5.71 -7.39
C PRO A 56 3.58 -7.12 -7.56
N LYS A 57 4.17 -8.12 -6.90
CA LYS A 57 3.66 -9.49 -6.94
C LYS A 57 2.30 -9.59 -6.26
N LEU A 58 2.15 -8.98 -5.08
CA LEU A 58 0.89 -8.94 -4.35
C LEU A 58 -0.24 -8.24 -5.13
N LEU A 59 0.08 -7.12 -5.81
CA LEU A 59 -0.85 -6.43 -6.72
C LEU A 59 -1.31 -7.35 -7.87
N ASN A 60 -0.40 -8.10 -8.48
CA ASN A 60 -0.72 -8.98 -9.60
C ASN A 60 -1.56 -10.20 -9.19
N THR A 61 -1.29 -10.80 -8.02
CA THR A 61 -2.11 -11.88 -7.47
C THR A 61 -3.54 -11.40 -7.22
N ALA A 62 -3.70 -10.22 -6.60
CA ALA A 62 -5.02 -9.63 -6.38
C ALA A 62 -5.80 -9.42 -7.69
N ASN A 63 -5.16 -8.84 -8.72
CA ASN A 63 -5.82 -8.61 -10.01
C ASN A 63 -6.25 -9.89 -10.74
N SER A 64 -5.63 -11.03 -10.45
CA SER A 64 -5.99 -12.32 -11.05
C SER A 64 -7.24 -12.94 -10.41
N GLU A 65 -7.62 -12.47 -9.21
CA GLU A 65 -8.70 -13.04 -8.39
C GLU A 65 -9.96 -12.15 -8.32
N VAL A 66 -9.93 -10.92 -8.86
CA VAL A 66 -11.04 -9.96 -8.72
C VAL A 66 -12.14 -10.22 -9.76
N THR A 67 -13.21 -10.87 -9.31
CA THR A 67 -14.54 -10.79 -9.93
C THR A 67 -15.25 -9.50 -9.49
N SER A 68 -15.60 -8.67 -10.46
CA SER A 68 -16.27 -7.36 -10.31
C SER A 68 -17.38 -7.32 -9.26
N GLN A 69 -17.11 -6.69 -8.13
CA GLN A 69 -18.15 -6.16 -7.21
C GLN A 69 -17.78 -4.75 -6.80
N ARG A 70 -18.78 -3.93 -6.44
CA ARG A 70 -18.59 -2.55 -5.98
C ARG A 70 -17.75 -2.54 -4.71
N GLN A 71 -16.44 -2.47 -4.86
CA GLN A 71 -15.51 -2.53 -3.74
C GLN A 71 -15.35 -1.14 -3.13
N SER A 72 -15.66 -1.02 -1.84
CA SER A 72 -15.12 0.07 -1.03
C SER A 72 -13.60 -0.08 -0.96
N PHE A 73 -12.91 1.05 -0.90
CA PHE A 73 -11.46 1.09 -0.85
C PHE A 73 -10.98 1.84 0.38
N ALA A 74 -9.91 1.34 0.97
CA ALA A 74 -9.10 2.04 1.95
C ALA A 74 -7.73 2.36 1.34
N ILE A 75 -7.11 3.45 1.79
CA ILE A 75 -5.77 3.83 1.36
C ILE A 75 -4.86 3.73 2.58
N PHE A 76 -3.64 3.22 2.38
CA PHE A 76 -2.62 3.07 3.40
C PHE A 76 -1.30 3.68 2.94
N ARG A 77 -0.55 4.22 3.91
CA ARG A 77 0.89 4.48 3.74
C ARG A 77 1.63 3.21 4.14
N VAL A 78 2.51 2.75 3.28
CA VAL A 78 3.43 1.64 3.56
C VAL A 78 4.85 2.20 3.52
N VAL A 79 5.62 1.91 4.57
CA VAL A 79 7.04 2.27 4.66
C VAL A 79 7.85 0.99 4.83
N MET A 80 8.85 0.80 3.97
CA MET A 80 9.80 -0.30 4.04
C MET A 80 11.19 0.27 4.29
N THR A 81 11.71 0.13 5.51
CA THR A 81 12.98 0.73 5.92
C THR A 81 14.17 -0.12 5.51
N PRO A 82 15.38 0.46 5.35
CA PRO A 82 16.61 -0.30 5.11
C PRO A 82 16.98 -1.22 6.29
N ALA A 83 16.42 -0.99 7.48
CA ALA A 83 16.58 -1.85 8.65
C ALA A 83 15.67 -3.10 8.63
N GLY A 84 14.84 -3.27 7.58
CA GLY A 84 13.89 -4.38 7.47
C GLY A 84 12.64 -4.19 8.31
N VAL A 85 12.33 -2.97 8.72
CA VAL A 85 11.09 -2.66 9.44
C VAL A 85 10.00 -2.32 8.43
N LEU A 86 8.84 -2.96 8.59
CA LEU A 86 7.61 -2.64 7.86
C LEU A 86 6.73 -1.75 8.73
N GLU A 87 6.23 -0.66 8.15
CA GLU A 87 5.17 0.15 8.77
C GLU A 87 3.99 0.27 7.82
N VAL A 88 2.78 0.09 8.37
CA VAL A 88 1.53 0.28 7.63
C VAL A 88 0.62 1.16 8.47
N SER A 89 0.25 2.34 7.96
CA SER A 89 -0.65 3.25 8.65
C SER A 89 -1.83 3.62 7.74
N PRO A 90 -3.04 3.84 8.28
CA PRO A 90 -4.13 4.43 7.51
C PRO A 90 -3.64 5.69 6.82
N TRP A 91 -3.93 5.81 5.52
CA TRP A 91 -3.71 7.06 4.83
C TRP A 91 -4.86 7.97 5.22
N SER A 92 -4.67 8.73 6.30
CA SER A 92 -5.59 9.81 6.66
C SER A 92 -5.66 10.85 5.54
N GLY A 93 -4.65 10.96 4.68
CA GLY A 93 -4.60 11.93 3.58
C GLY A 93 -4.78 13.37 4.03
N TRP A 94 -4.85 14.28 3.05
CA TRP A 94 -5.69 15.47 3.20
C TRP A 94 -7.14 15.01 3.38
N LEU A 95 -7.53 14.60 4.58
CA LEU A 95 -8.94 14.36 4.97
C LEU A 95 -9.71 15.70 5.14
N ASN A 96 -9.39 16.72 4.34
CA ASN A 96 -10.07 18.02 4.32
C ASN A 96 -10.27 18.52 2.88
N LYS A 97 -11.10 17.87 2.06
CA LYS A 97 -11.84 18.56 0.97
C LYS A 97 -13.01 17.75 0.41
N GLU A 98 -13.79 17.11 1.28
CA GLU A 98 -15.16 16.68 0.98
C GLU A 98 -16.07 17.05 2.16
N SER A 99 -15.88 18.25 2.71
CA SER A 99 -16.81 18.89 3.68
C SER A 99 -16.88 20.40 3.50
N ALA A 100 -16.47 20.91 2.35
CA ALA A 100 -16.58 22.34 2.02
C ALA A 100 -16.81 22.52 0.52
N VAL A 101 -17.91 21.99 -0.03
CA VAL A 101 -18.84 22.70 -0.94
C VAL A 101 -20.14 21.88 -1.02
N SER A 102 -20.98 21.97 0.02
CA SER A 102 -22.43 21.79 -0.14
C SER A 102 -23.10 22.52 1.01
N ASP A 103 -23.05 23.85 0.95
CA ASP A 103 -24.18 24.73 1.24
C ASP A 103 -23.74 26.17 1.03
N GLN A 104 -24.26 26.78 -0.05
CA GLN A 104 -24.83 28.14 -0.17
C GLN A 104 -24.88 28.55 -1.65
#